data_AF-A0A7S3C7N5-F1
#
_entry.id   AF-A0A7S3C7N5-F1
#
_cell.length_a   1.000
_cell.length_b   1.000
_cell.length_c   1.000
_cell.angle_alpha   90.00
_cell.angle_beta   90.00
_cell.angle_gamma   90.00
#
_symmetry.space_group_name_H-M   'P 1'
#
loop_
_entity.id
_entity.type
_entity.pdbx_description
1 polymer ?
#
loop_
_entity_poly.entity_id
_entity_poly.type
_entity_poly.pdbx_seq_one_letter_code
_entity_poly.pdbx_strand_id
1 'polypeptide(L)'
;AGGQQHFQRRPIDVRSRQWTALGGAGGTPGPRFTVVSYNVLSQALLEAHFSELYGSLRRTPRASDWVARSQVLLDELRALDADVYCLQEVDHPQMLGEFFEDAGFGWHY
;
A
#
# COMPACT_ATOMS: atom_id res chain seq x y z
N ALA A 1 33.80 -6.07 -22.99
CA ALA A 1 32.65 -6.92 -22.63
C ALA A 1 31.92 -6.28 -21.46
N GLY A 2 30.90 -5.46 -21.73
CA GLY A 2 30.12 -4.78 -20.69
C GLY A 2 28.83 -5.55 -20.44
N GLY A 3 28.76 -6.26 -19.31
CA GLY A 3 27.54 -6.95 -18.90
C GLY A 3 26.46 -5.94 -18.51
N GLN A 4 25.44 -5.79 -19.36
CA GLN A 4 24.20 -5.13 -18.98
C GLN A 4 23.52 -6.00 -17.93
N GLN A 5 23.56 -5.57 -16.66
CA GLN A 5 22.73 -6.19 -15.63
C GLN A 5 21.28 -5.80 -15.91
N HIS A 6 20.56 -6.70 -16.56
CA HIS A 6 19.11 -6.69 -16.65
C HIS A 6 18.55 -6.74 -15.23
N PHE A 7 18.06 -5.61 -14.71
CA PHE A 7 17.19 -5.60 -13.55
C PHE A 7 15.85 -6.22 -13.97
N GLN A 8 15.77 -7.55 -13.95
CA GLN A 8 14.49 -8.25 -13.97
C GLN A 8 13.76 -7.88 -12.67
N ARG A 9 12.86 -6.90 -12.76
CA ARG A 9 11.98 -6.53 -11.64
C ARG A 9 11.12 -7.76 -11.33
N ARG A 10 11.38 -8.39 -10.19
CA ARG A 10 10.44 -9.34 -9.61
C ARG A 10 9.16 -8.56 -9.28
N PRO A 11 7.96 -9.12 -9.52
CA PRO A 11 6.74 -8.57 -8.97
C PRO A 11 6.94 -8.37 -7.47
N ILE A 12 6.48 -7.23 -6.93
CA ILE A 12 6.38 -7.09 -5.48
C ILE A 12 5.34 -8.12 -5.05
N ASP A 13 5.81 -9.26 -4.57
CA ASP A 13 4.96 -10.23 -3.92
C ASP A 13 4.59 -9.60 -2.57
N VAL A 14 3.36 -9.12 -2.44
CA VAL A 14 2.82 -8.59 -1.18
C VAL A 14 2.96 -9.63 -0.03
N ARG A 15 3.11 -10.92 -0.39
CA ARG A 15 3.40 -12.05 0.51
C ARG A 15 4.88 -12.27 0.81
N SER A 16 5.80 -11.52 0.22
CA SER A 16 7.22 -11.61 0.58
C SER A 16 7.52 -10.98 1.94
N ARG A 17 6.63 -10.12 2.45
CA ARG A 17 6.72 -9.60 3.82
C ARG A 17 6.38 -10.71 4.79
N GLN A 18 7.20 -10.86 5.83
CA GLN A 18 7.02 -11.86 6.86
C GLN A 18 6.66 -11.21 8.18
N TRP A 19 5.66 -11.79 8.85
CA TRP A 19 5.35 -11.44 10.23
C TRP A 19 6.53 -11.82 11.14
N THR A 20 7.04 -10.85 11.88
CA THR A 20 8.08 -11.10 12.90
C THR A 20 7.44 -11.11 14.27
N ALA A 21 7.45 -12.27 14.93
CA ALA A 21 6.98 -12.40 16.30
C ALA A 21 7.99 -11.75 17.26
N LEU A 22 7.58 -10.70 17.97
CA LEU A 22 8.45 -9.96 18.91
C LEU A 22 8.48 -10.56 20.33
N GLY A 23 7.83 -11.71 20.54
CA GLY A 23 7.67 -12.35 21.86
C GLY A 23 6.45 -11.83 22.62
N GLY A 24 5.87 -12.68 23.47
CA GLY A 24 4.75 -12.32 24.33
C GLY A 24 5.23 -11.84 25.70
N ALA A 25 4.66 -10.75 26.22
CA ALA A 25 4.74 -10.45 27.65
C ALA A 25 4.20 -11.66 28.43
N GLY A 26 4.90 -12.14 29.45
CA GLY A 26 4.60 -13.38 30.19
C GLY A 26 3.31 -13.36 31.04
N GLY A 27 2.28 -12.62 30.61
CA GLY A 27 0.96 -12.56 31.22
C GLY A 27 -0.11 -13.26 30.37
N THR A 28 -1.33 -13.33 30.91
CA THR A 28 -2.51 -13.80 30.17
C THR A 28 -2.76 -12.92 28.94
N PRO A 29 -2.90 -13.49 27.73
CA PRO A 29 -3.15 -12.69 26.53
C PRO A 29 -4.53 -12.01 26.64
N GLY A 30 -4.55 -10.68 26.56
CA GLY A 30 -5.77 -9.93 26.29
C GLY A 30 -6.20 -10.08 24.81
N PRO A 31 -7.32 -9.45 24.42
CA PRO A 31 -7.73 -9.38 23.01
C PRO A 31 -6.58 -8.84 22.15
N ARG A 32 -6.39 -9.43 20.98
CA ARG A 32 -5.39 -9.01 19.99
C ARG A 32 -6.11 -8.40 18.80
N PHE A 33 -5.54 -7.34 18.27
CA PHE A 33 -5.97 -6.72 17.03
C PHE A 33 -4.73 -6.23 16.27
N THR A 34 -4.94 -5.92 15.01
CA THR A 34 -3.92 -5.53 14.05
C THR A 34 -4.19 -4.12 13.55
N VAL A 35 -3.11 -3.38 13.28
CA VAL A 35 -3.19 -2.01 12.80
C VAL A 35 -2.28 -1.86 11.60
N VAL A 36 -2.82 -1.29 10.54
CA VAL A 36 -2.06 -0.86 9.35
C VAL A 36 -1.99 0.65 9.35
N SER A 37 -0.78 1.18 9.17
CA SER A 37 -0.56 2.59 8.80
C SER A 37 0.08 2.61 7.43
N TYR A 38 -0.57 3.24 6.45
CA TYR A 38 -0.17 3.16 5.06
C TYR A 38 -0.36 4.49 4.32
N ASN A 39 0.71 5.02 3.75
CA ASN A 39 0.64 6.17 2.86
C ASN A 39 0.30 5.68 1.45
N VAL A 40 -0.85 6.08 0.91
CA VAL A 40 -1.35 5.59 -0.38
C VAL A 40 -0.74 6.32 -1.58
N LEU A 41 0.07 7.34 -1.31
CA LEU A 41 0.66 8.28 -2.27
C LEU A 41 -0.43 8.98 -3.08
N SER A 42 -0.69 10.24 -2.79
CA SER A 42 -1.69 11.04 -3.51
C SER A 42 -1.36 11.08 -5.00
N GLN A 43 -2.35 10.86 -5.86
CA GLN A 43 -2.19 11.00 -7.30
C GLN A 43 -1.87 12.45 -7.66
N ALA A 44 -2.54 13.42 -7.03
CA ALA A 44 -2.28 14.84 -7.24
C ALA A 44 -0.84 15.22 -6.85
N LEU A 45 -0.34 14.74 -5.71
CA LEU A 45 1.04 14.99 -5.29
C LEU A 45 2.06 14.26 -6.17
N LEU A 46 1.77 13.03 -6.58
CA LEU A 46 2.61 12.27 -7.51
C LEU A 46 2.79 13.03 -8.82
N GLU A 47 1.71 13.54 -9.40
CA GLU A 47 1.72 14.27 -10.67
C GLU A 47 2.40 15.63 -10.54
N ALA A 48 2.11 16.38 -9.48
CA ALA A 48 2.70 17.69 -9.22
C ALA A 48 4.23 17.63 -9.08
N HIS A 49 4.74 16.57 -8.44
CA HIS A 49 6.16 16.40 -8.15
C HIS A 49 6.81 15.30 -9.02
N PHE A 50 6.17 14.92 -10.12
CA PHE A 50 6.57 13.73 -10.90
C PHE A 50 8.00 13.84 -11.42
N SER A 51 8.40 15.00 -11.96
CA SER A 51 9.74 15.18 -12.53
C SER A 51 10.86 15.12 -11.50
N GLU A 52 10.61 15.58 -10.28
CA GLU A 52 11.61 15.80 -9.24
C GLU A 52 11.73 14.62 -8.27
N LEU A 53 10.61 13.96 -7.94
CA LEU A 53 10.60 12.82 -7.01
C LEU A 53 10.47 11.47 -7.72
N TYR A 54 9.75 11.41 -8.84
CA TYR A 54 9.34 10.15 -9.46
C TYR A 54 9.78 10.00 -10.93
N GLY A 55 10.75 10.80 -11.39
CA GLY A 55 11.16 10.83 -12.80
C GLY A 55 11.69 9.49 -13.34
N SER A 56 12.14 8.60 -12.46
CA SER A 56 12.54 7.24 -12.82
C SER A 56 11.37 6.37 -13.31
N LEU A 57 10.13 6.69 -12.92
CA LEU A 57 8.91 6.01 -13.36
C LEU A 57 8.52 6.33 -14.80
N ARG A 58 9.19 7.29 -15.47
CA ARG A 58 8.97 7.58 -16.90
C ARG A 58 9.13 6.36 -17.80
N ARG A 59 9.98 5.40 -17.41
CA ARG A 59 10.17 4.13 -18.13
C ARG A 59 9.09 3.09 -17.83
N THR A 60 8.20 3.36 -16.87
CA THR A 60 7.10 2.51 -16.45
C THR A 60 5.82 3.33 -16.20
N PRO A 61 5.20 3.92 -17.25
CA PRO A 61 4.08 4.86 -17.08
C PRO A 61 2.87 4.29 -16.31
N ARG A 62 2.61 2.99 -16.43
CA ARG A 62 1.56 2.30 -15.65
C ARG A 62 1.79 2.37 -14.13
N ALA A 63 3.02 2.58 -13.67
CA ALA A 63 3.32 2.68 -12.24
C ALA A 63 2.95 4.04 -11.64
N SER A 64 2.66 5.04 -12.48
CA SER A 64 2.17 6.37 -12.06
C SER A 64 0.71 6.61 -12.44
N ASP A 65 0.09 5.70 -13.18
CA ASP A 65 -1.32 5.76 -13.54
C ASP A 65 -2.21 5.40 -12.34
N TRP A 66 -3.21 6.23 -12.04
CA TRP A 66 -4.06 6.03 -10.87
C TRP A 66 -4.86 4.74 -10.93
N VAL A 67 -5.47 4.40 -12.07
CA VAL A 67 -6.32 3.21 -12.21
C VAL A 67 -5.50 1.94 -12.00
N ALA A 68 -4.30 1.89 -12.57
CA ALA A 68 -3.39 0.77 -12.35
C ALA A 68 -2.87 0.70 -10.90
N ARG A 69 -2.49 1.84 -10.31
CA ARG A 69 -1.99 1.92 -8.92
C ARG A 69 -3.05 1.57 -7.90
N SER A 70 -4.28 2.07 -8.07
CA SER A 70 -5.37 1.87 -7.12
C SER A 70 -5.75 0.40 -7.03
N GLN A 71 -5.76 -0.35 -8.13
CA GLN A 71 -5.99 -1.80 -8.09
C GLN A 71 -4.94 -2.52 -7.24
N VAL A 72 -3.65 -2.22 -7.46
CA VAL A 72 -2.55 -2.82 -6.69
C VAL A 72 -2.65 -2.43 -5.20
N LEU A 73 -3.02 -1.17 -4.92
CA LEU A 73 -3.21 -0.68 -3.56
C LEU A 73 -4.38 -1.40 -2.85
N LEU A 74 -5.52 -1.58 -3.51
CA LEU A 74 -6.66 -2.26 -2.93
C LEU A 74 -6.36 -3.75 -2.67
N ASP A 75 -5.63 -4.40 -3.58
CA ASP A 75 -5.18 -5.79 -3.39
C ASP A 75 -4.22 -5.90 -2.20
N GLU A 76 -3.33 -4.92 -2.04
CA GLU A 76 -2.41 -4.78 -0.90
C GLU A 76 -3.17 -4.60 0.43
N LEU A 77 -4.10 -3.64 0.50
CA LEU A 77 -4.88 -3.37 1.71
C LEU A 77 -5.71 -4.58 2.11
N ARG A 78 -6.32 -5.27 1.14
CA ARG A 78 -7.05 -6.53 1.38
C ARG A 78 -6.14 -7.65 1.88
N ALA A 79 -4.93 -7.77 1.32
CA ALA A 79 -3.98 -8.82 1.71
C ALA A 79 -3.39 -8.61 3.11
N LEU A 80 -3.37 -7.37 3.61
CA LEU A 80 -2.90 -7.05 4.96
C LEU A 80 -3.89 -7.51 6.05
N ASP A 81 -5.19 -7.63 5.73
CA ASP A 81 -6.24 -8.19 6.58
C ASP A 81 -6.20 -7.67 8.03
N ALA A 82 -6.23 -6.35 8.18
CA ALA A 82 -6.08 -5.69 9.47
C ALA A 82 -7.41 -5.26 10.09
N ASP A 83 -7.46 -5.17 11.42
CA ASP A 83 -8.67 -4.73 12.13
C ASP A 83 -8.86 -3.20 12.07
N VAL A 84 -7.78 -2.44 11.91
CA VAL A 84 -7.79 -0.97 11.80
C VAL A 84 -6.82 -0.52 10.72
N TYR A 85 -7.29 0.35 9.83
CA TYR A 85 -6.48 0.98 8.78
C TYR A 85 -6.39 2.50 8.98
N CYS A 86 -5.17 3.01 8.96
CA CYS A 86 -4.86 4.45 8.98
C CYS A 86 -4.16 4.83 7.68
N LEU A 87 -4.86 5.56 6.80
CA LEU A 87 -4.35 5.93 5.49
C LEU A 87 -3.91 7.39 5.42
N GLN A 88 -2.78 7.66 4.78
CA GLN A 88 -2.28 9.03 4.52
C GLN A 88 -2.22 9.33 3.02
N GLU A 89 -2.25 10.61 2.66
CA GLU A 89 -2.24 11.12 1.26
C GLU A 89 -3.41 10.60 0.41
N VAL A 90 -4.61 10.56 0.97
CA VAL A 90 -5.80 10.11 0.26
C VAL A 90 -6.42 11.27 -0.54
N ASP A 91 -6.50 11.13 -1.87
CA ASP A 91 -7.22 12.09 -2.72
C ASP A 91 -8.71 11.78 -2.84
N HIS A 92 -9.07 10.50 -2.77
CA HIS A 92 -10.41 9.99 -3.06
C HIS A 92 -10.96 9.18 -1.88
N PRO A 93 -11.31 9.85 -0.77
CA PRO A 93 -11.72 9.14 0.44
C PRO A 93 -13.00 8.33 0.28
N GLN A 94 -13.93 8.77 -0.58
CA GLN A 94 -15.18 8.04 -0.83
C GLN A 94 -14.93 6.69 -1.51
N MET A 95 -14.03 6.63 -2.51
CA MET A 95 -13.71 5.39 -3.22
C MET A 95 -13.09 4.35 -2.27
N LEU A 96 -12.16 4.79 -1.41
CA LEU A 96 -11.58 3.89 -0.40
C LEU A 96 -12.61 3.53 0.68
N GLY A 97 -13.47 4.47 1.06
CA GLY A 97 -14.58 4.26 1.99
C GLY A 97 -15.52 3.15 1.53
N GLU A 98 -16.02 3.23 0.29
CA GLU A 98 -16.88 2.20 -0.32
C GLU A 98 -16.20 0.83 -0.34
N PHE A 99 -14.91 0.77 -0.69
CA PHE A 99 -14.12 -0.47 -0.63
C PHE A 99 -14.08 -1.07 0.78
N PHE A 100 -13.92 -0.23 1.81
CA PHE A 100 -13.88 -0.67 3.20
C PHE A 100 -15.27 -1.04 3.75
N GLU A 101 -16.33 -0.35 3.33
CA GLU A 101 -17.72 -0.73 3.64
C GLU A 101 -18.07 -2.10 3.09
N ASP A 102 -17.70 -2.39 1.84
CA ASP A 102 -17.86 -3.72 1.23
C ASP A 102 -17.09 -4.81 1.99
N ALA A 103 -16.01 -4.43 2.69
CA ALA A 103 -15.22 -5.30 3.55
C ALA A 103 -15.72 -5.36 5.01
N GLY A 104 -16.80 -4.65 5.35
CA GLY A 104 -17.43 -4.67 6.68
C GLY A 104 -16.89 -3.64 7.67
N PHE A 105 -16.12 -2.65 7.23
CA PHE A 105 -15.58 -1.58 8.07
C PHE A 105 -16.50 -0.36 8.07
N GLY A 106 -16.52 0.37 9.19
CA GLY A 106 -16.88 1.78 9.18
C GLY A 106 -15.65 2.65 8.90
N TRP A 107 -15.82 3.80 8.26
CA TRP A 107 -14.71 4.70 7.93
C TRP A 107 -15.02 6.16 8.31
N HIS A 108 -13.95 6.94 8.50
CA HIS A 108 -14.00 8.38 8.71
C HIS A 108 -12.80 9.02 7.99
N TYR A 109 -13.02 10.18 7.37
CA TYR A 109 -11.99 11.00 6.73
C TYR A 109 -12.01 12.42 7.26
#